data_AF-A0A4R6EUD4-F1
#
_entry.id   AF-A0A4R6EUD4-F1
#
_cell.length_a   1.000
_cell.length_b   1.000
_cell.length_c   1.000
_cell.angle_alpha   90.00
_cell.angle_beta   90.00
_cell.angle_gamma   90.00
#
_symmetry.space_group_name_H-M   'P 1'
#
loop_
_entity.id
_entity.type
_entity.pdbx_description
1 polymer ?
#
loop_
_entity_poly.entity_id
_entity_poly.type
_entity_poly.pdbx_seq_one_letter_code
_entity_poly.pdbx_strand_id
1 'polypeptide(L)'
;MNGVHGLESLATSGRERVGLALILTVMEVFMFFGFIAIAVASPATLAAPISSGAEITVAFAYGIVILIVSVLLTGLYVLAENKNEA
;
A
#
# COMPACT_ATOMS: atom_id res chain seq x y z
N MET A 1 -16.24 16.79 36.70
CA MET A 1 -17.01 16.31 35.53
C MET A 1 -16.08 16.14 34.33
N ASN A 2 -14.98 15.37 34.49
CA ASN A 2 -13.84 15.39 33.55
C ASN A 2 -13.71 14.10 32.70
N GLY A 3 -14.61 13.13 32.87
CA GLY A 3 -14.49 11.81 32.22
C GLY A 3 -15.08 11.73 30.81
N VAL A 4 -16.01 12.62 30.44
CA VAL A 4 -16.69 12.57 29.14
C VAL A 4 -15.86 13.15 27.99
N HIS A 5 -15.02 14.15 28.25
CA HIS A 5 -14.12 14.73 27.24
C HIS A 5 -13.02 13.77 26.76
N GLY A 6 -12.62 12.80 27.58
CA GLY A 6 -11.63 11.78 27.19
C GLY A 6 -12.18 10.79 26.16
N LEU A 7 -13.47 10.47 26.20
CA LEU A 7 -14.08 9.47 25.33
C LEU A 7 -14.28 10.00 23.89
N GLU A 8 -14.54 11.30 23.73
CA GLU A 8 -14.66 11.96 22.42
C GLU A 8 -13.30 12.13 21.72
N SER A 9 -12.23 12.37 22.50
CA SER A 9 -10.84 12.48 21.97
C SER A 9 -10.30 11.13 21.49
N LEU A 10 -10.58 10.04 22.22
CA LEU A 10 -10.17 8.69 21.81
C LEU A 10 -10.93 8.20 20.55
N ALA A 11 -12.20 8.58 20.41
CA ALA A 11 -13.03 8.19 19.27
C ALA A 11 -12.66 8.92 17.96
N THR A 12 -12.12 10.14 18.05
CA THR A 12 -11.71 10.93 16.87
C THR A 12 -10.33 10.51 16.35
N SER A 13 -9.37 10.26 17.25
CA SER A 13 -8.00 9.85 16.87
C SER A 13 -7.92 8.43 16.29
N GLY A 14 -8.75 7.49 16.79
CA GLY A 14 -8.79 6.12 16.26
C GLY A 14 -9.33 6.03 14.82
N ARG A 15 -10.22 6.93 14.40
CA ARG A 15 -10.85 6.87 13.08
C ARG A 15 -9.92 7.32 11.96
N GLU A 16 -9.07 8.33 12.20
CA GLU A 16 -8.03 8.75 11.23
C GLU A 16 -6.97 7.68 11.04
N ARG A 17 -6.50 7.05 12.12
CA ARG A 17 -5.51 5.96 12.09
C ARG A 17 -6.03 4.73 11.34
N VAL A 18 -7.29 4.35 11.59
CA VAL A 18 -7.97 3.25 10.87
C VAL A 18 -8.15 3.59 9.39
N GLY A 19 -8.51 4.83 9.04
CA GLY A 19 -8.66 5.26 7.66
C GLY A 19 -7.37 5.10 6.85
N LEU A 20 -6.24 5.54 7.42
CA LEU A 20 -4.93 5.41 6.79
C LEU A 20 -4.53 3.93 6.64
N ALA A 21 -4.66 3.12 7.70
CA ALA A 21 -4.38 1.69 7.66
C ALA A 21 -5.21 0.93 6.61
N LEU A 22 -6.47 1.33 6.41
CA LEU A 22 -7.35 0.76 5.39
C LEU A 22 -6.91 1.16 3.98
N ILE A 23 -6.53 2.41 3.74
CA ILE A 23 -6.00 2.85 2.44
C ILE A 23 -4.76 2.04 2.07
N LEU A 24 -3.84 1.87 3.03
CA LEU A 24 -2.61 1.09 2.84
C LEU A 24 -2.93 -0.37 2.47
N THR A 25 -3.87 -0.98 3.19
CA THR A 25 -4.30 -2.36 2.93
C THR A 25 -4.96 -2.49 1.56
N VAL A 26 -5.85 -1.57 1.20
CA VAL A 26 -6.54 -1.60 -0.11
C VAL A 26 -5.54 -1.45 -1.25
N MET A 27 -4.56 -0.54 -1.11
CA MET A 27 -3.50 -0.35 -2.10
C MET A 27 -2.67 -1.63 -2.30
N GLU A 28 -2.25 -2.26 -1.21
CA GLU A 28 -1.50 -3.53 -1.25
C GLU A 28 -2.31 -4.65 -1.90
N VAL A 29 -3.58 -4.79 -1.52
CA VAL A 29 -4.50 -5.78 -2.11
C VAL A 29 -4.60 -5.56 -3.61
N PHE A 30 -4.84 -4.32 -4.05
CA PHE A 30 -4.95 -4.02 -5.48
C PHE A 30 -3.67 -4.36 -6.25
N MET A 31 -2.50 -4.04 -5.71
CA MET A 31 -1.22 -4.31 -6.39
C MET A 31 -0.92 -5.80 -6.49
N PHE A 32 -1.02 -6.53 -5.38
CA PHE A 32 -0.71 -7.96 -5.33
C PHE A 32 -1.75 -8.81 -6.07
N PHE A 33 -3.05 -8.59 -5.82
CA PHE A 33 -4.08 -9.35 -6.51
C PHE A 33 -4.19 -8.94 -7.98
N GLY A 34 -3.87 -7.69 -8.34
CA GLY A 34 -3.73 -7.26 -9.73
C GLY A 34 -2.61 -8.02 -10.45
N PHE A 35 -1.43 -8.12 -9.83
CA PHE A 35 -0.31 -8.90 -10.37
C PHE A 35 -0.68 -10.38 -10.56
N ILE A 36 -1.28 -10.99 -9.54
CA ILE A 36 -1.72 -12.39 -9.58
C ILE A 36 -2.80 -12.59 -10.66
N ALA A 37 -3.76 -11.68 -10.78
CA ALA A 37 -4.81 -11.75 -11.78
C ALA A 37 -4.23 -11.74 -13.20
N ILE A 38 -3.26 -10.88 -13.48
CA ILE A 38 -2.57 -10.86 -14.78
C ILE A 38 -1.77 -12.15 -14.98
N ALA A 39 -1.08 -12.65 -13.94
CA ALA A 39 -0.31 -13.88 -14.02
C ALA A 39 -1.18 -15.10 -14.40
N VAL A 40 -2.42 -15.16 -13.90
CA VAL A 40 -3.36 -16.23 -14.21
C VAL A 40 -4.03 -16.01 -15.57
N ALA A 41 -4.46 -14.79 -15.87
CA ALA A 41 -5.23 -14.49 -17.08
C ALA A 41 -4.36 -14.38 -18.34
N SER A 42 -3.16 -13.84 -18.22
CA SER A 42 -2.22 -13.60 -19.33
C SER A 42 -0.76 -13.64 -18.86
N PRO A 43 -0.22 -14.84 -18.56
CA PRO A 43 1.18 -14.98 -18.14
C PRO A 43 2.17 -14.45 -19.19
N ALA A 44 1.82 -14.49 -20.48
CA ALA A 44 2.63 -13.94 -21.56
C ALA A 44 2.85 -12.43 -21.42
N THR A 45 1.88 -11.68 -20.88
CA THR A 45 2.03 -10.23 -20.63
C THR A 45 3.12 -9.94 -19.62
N LEU A 46 3.20 -10.73 -18.55
CA LEU A 46 4.21 -10.57 -17.51
C LEU A 46 5.59 -11.04 -17.98
N ALA A 47 5.65 -12.07 -18.82
CA ALA A 47 6.89 -12.58 -19.38
C ALA A 47 7.46 -11.69 -20.51
N ALA A 48 6.66 -10.80 -21.08
CA ALA A 48 7.10 -9.93 -22.16
C ALA A 48 8.22 -8.98 -21.71
N PRO A 49 9.20 -8.66 -22.57
CA PRO A 49 10.21 -7.65 -22.28
C PRO A 49 9.57 -6.26 -22.25
N ILE A 50 10.09 -5.37 -21.40
CA ILE A 50 9.57 -4.00 -21.25
C ILE A 50 9.77 -3.12 -22.49
N SER A 51 10.75 -3.46 -23.32
CA SER A 51 11.04 -2.81 -24.59
C SER A 51 11.77 -3.78 -25.53
N SER A 52 11.81 -3.48 -26.83
CA SER A 52 12.57 -4.30 -27.80
C SER A 52 14.04 -4.42 -27.40
N GLY A 53 14.54 -5.65 -27.28
CA GLY A 53 15.93 -5.93 -26.89
C GLY A 53 16.21 -5.82 -25.39
N ALA A 54 15.19 -5.58 -24.54
CA ALA A 54 15.36 -5.62 -23.09
C ALA A 54 15.31 -7.06 -22.56
N GLU A 55 16.22 -7.40 -21.66
CA GLU A 55 16.18 -8.63 -20.86
C GLU A 55 15.22 -8.52 -19.66
N ILE A 56 14.86 -7.28 -19.29
CA ILE A 56 13.93 -7.01 -18.20
C ILE A 56 12.51 -7.27 -18.65
N THR A 57 11.79 -8.11 -17.90
CA THR A 57 10.39 -8.42 -18.15
C THR A 57 9.44 -7.45 -17.46
N VAL A 58 8.21 -7.38 -17.96
CA VAL A 58 7.12 -6.64 -17.33
C VAL A 58 6.89 -7.10 -15.89
N ALA A 59 7.00 -8.42 -15.62
CA ALA A 59 6.87 -8.96 -14.27
C ALA A 59 7.89 -8.35 -13.30
N PHE A 60 9.15 -8.27 -13.72
CA PHE A 60 10.22 -7.73 -12.90
C PHE A 60 10.01 -6.23 -12.63
N ALA A 61 9.69 -5.47 -13.67
CA ALA A 61 9.40 -4.04 -13.52
C ALA A 61 8.18 -3.80 -12.60
N TYR A 62 7.13 -4.59 -12.76
CA TYR A 62 5.95 -4.54 -11.89
C TYR A 62 6.32 -4.82 -10.43
N GLY A 63 7.14 -5.86 -10.17
CA GLY A 63 7.62 -6.18 -8.83
C GLY A 63 8.39 -5.02 -8.17
N ILE A 64 9.22 -4.30 -8.94
CA ILE A 64 9.91 -3.09 -8.44
C ILE A 64 8.90 -2.00 -8.06
N VAL A 65 7.86 -1.79 -8.87
CA VAL A 65 6.81 -0.81 -8.56
C VAL A 65 6.11 -1.16 -7.24
N ILE A 66 5.75 -2.44 -7.03
CA ILE A 66 5.17 -2.90 -5.76
C ILE A 66 6.14 -2.56 -4.62
N LEU A 67 7.41 -2.97 -4.70
CA LEU A 67 8.39 -2.73 -3.63
C LEU A 67 8.53 -1.25 -3.28
N ILE A 68 8.68 -0.38 -4.28
CA ILE A 68 8.84 1.07 -4.05
C ILE A 68 7.59 1.61 -3.36
N VAL A 69 6.41 1.26 -3.86
CA VAL A 69 5.15 1.76 -3.29
C VAL A 69 4.94 1.22 -1.88
N SER A 70 5.17 -0.07 -1.62
CA SER A 70 5.08 -0.66 -0.28
C SER A 70 5.99 0.04 0.74
N VAL A 71 7.24 0.32 0.37
CA VAL A 71 8.19 1.03 1.26
C VAL A 71 7.72 2.46 1.52
N LEU A 72 7.29 3.19 0.49
CA LEU A 72 6.80 4.56 0.63
C LEU A 72 5.54 4.61 1.49
N LEU A 73 4.59 3.73 1.25
CA LEU A 73 3.35 3.60 2.02
C LEU A 73 3.63 3.27 3.48
N THR A 74 4.56 2.34 3.75
CA THR A 74 5.00 2.02 5.11
C THR A 74 5.69 3.21 5.79
N GLY A 75 6.55 3.93 5.08
CA GLY A 75 7.20 5.14 5.61
C GLY A 75 6.20 6.25 5.93
N LEU A 76 5.21 6.46 5.06
CA LEU A 76 4.11 7.41 5.28
C LEU A 76 3.27 7.00 6.49
N TYR A 77 2.99 5.71 6.66
CA TYR A 77 2.31 5.17 7.83
C TYR A 77 3.05 5.51 9.11
N VAL A 78 4.34 5.19 9.19
CA VAL A 78 5.16 5.46 10.38
C VAL A 78 5.22 6.95 10.67
N LEU A 79 5.37 7.79 9.64
CA LEU A 79 5.42 9.24 9.83
C LEU A 79 4.09 9.80 10.34
N ALA A 80 2.96 9.33 9.81
CA ALA A 80 1.64 9.75 10.27
C ALA A 80 1.40 9.33 11.72
N GLU A 81 1.75 8.09 12.07
CA GLU A 81 1.53 7.55 13.40
C GLU A 81 2.42 8.23 14.46
N ASN A 82 3.70 8.43 14.14
CA ASN A 82 4.66 9.08 15.04
C ASN A 82 4.33 10.56 15.27
N LYS A 83 3.73 11.26 14.29
CA LYS A 83 3.23 12.63 14.48
C LYS A 83 2.04 12.72 15.42
N ASN A 84 1.26 11.64 15.54
CA ASN A 84 0.10 11.60 16.41
C ASN A 84 0.45 11.17 17.85
N GLU A 85 1.71 10.81 18.12
CA GLU A 85 2.24 10.47 19.44
C GLU A 85 3.05 11.61 20.10
N ALA A 86 3.46 12.63 19.33
CA ALA A 86 4.25 13.79 19.78
C ALA A 86 3.35 15.01 20.11
#